data_AF-A0A0N1F657-F1
#
_entry.id   AF-A0A0N1F657-F1
#
_cell.length_a   1.000
_cell.length_b   1.000
_cell.length_c   1.000
_cell.angle_alpha   90.00
_cell.angle_beta   90.00
_cell.angle_gamma   90.00
#
_symmetry.space_group_name_H-M   'P 1'
#
loop_
_entity.id
_entity.type
_entity.pdbx_description
1 polymer ?
#
loop_
_entity_poly.entity_id
_entity_poly.type
_entity_poly.pdbx_seq_one_letter_code
_entity_poly.pdbx_strand_id
1 'polypeptide(L)'
;MIDAAAADALFGATGHVLSATDVFRIHGVSLQTLRELASPSIRLLRPIGGRFKTAGTTYFRKCDIDDFRARLSAQSRSDAHTEVLPLTQAALQSAMSVAQVIKRLLSGAIDFVAVDGHRANMGVHVDIGTLRKMPNCTAIRGYNLREAARYLKVSEPVIAKLSELGLLQAERERRYLTGRWRMTYPAANVELFEQTYITLSALRTQHRWNAQMAVSQMKAAGIRPALDPFEIGCTIYERAHLPKRF
;
A
#
# COMPACT_ATOMS: atom_id res chain seq x y z
N MET A 1 -22.26 -15.57 22.92
CA MET A 1 -21.94 -14.32 22.21
C MET A 1 -23.09 -13.39 22.50
N ILE A 2 -22.85 -12.27 23.19
CA ILE A 2 -23.91 -11.31 23.53
C ILE A 2 -24.28 -10.61 22.22
N ASP A 3 -25.56 -10.50 21.88
CA ASP A 3 -26.00 -9.74 20.71
C ASP A 3 -26.11 -8.24 21.02
N ALA A 4 -26.33 -7.41 20.00
CA ALA A 4 -26.37 -5.95 20.16
C ALA A 4 -27.51 -5.49 21.09
N ALA A 5 -28.65 -6.19 21.10
CA ALA A 5 -29.79 -5.85 21.94
C ALA A 5 -29.53 -6.16 23.43
N ALA A 6 -28.89 -7.29 23.71
CA ALA A 6 -28.44 -7.65 25.04
C ALA A 6 -27.31 -6.72 25.52
N ALA A 7 -26.42 -6.27 24.64
CA ALA A 7 -25.42 -5.25 24.94
C ALA A 7 -26.06 -3.88 25.26
N ASP A 8 -27.04 -3.43 24.47
CA ASP A 8 -27.81 -2.20 24.73
C ASP A 8 -28.50 -2.23 26.10
N ALA A 9 -29.09 -3.37 26.47
CA ALA A 9 -29.70 -3.56 27.79
C ALA A 9 -28.66 -3.56 28.94
N LEU A 10 -27.48 -4.15 28.72
CA LEU A 10 -26.39 -4.22 29.70
C LEU A 10 -25.67 -2.89 29.92
N PHE A 11 -25.53 -2.06 28.88
CA PHE A 11 -24.93 -0.73 28.97
C PHE A 11 -25.98 0.36 29.21
N GLY A 12 -27.14 -0.05 29.73
CA GLY A 12 -28.35 0.72 29.99
C GLY A 12 -28.08 2.17 30.39
N ALA A 13 -28.83 3.07 29.75
CA ALA A 13 -28.91 4.52 29.95
C ALA A 13 -28.02 5.45 29.09
N THR A 14 -27.14 4.98 28.19
CA THR A 14 -26.23 5.90 27.43
C THR A 14 -26.22 5.78 25.90
N GLY A 15 -27.34 5.37 25.30
CA GLY A 15 -27.56 5.44 23.85
C GLY A 15 -27.18 4.18 23.07
N HIS A 16 -27.68 4.09 21.84
CA HIS A 16 -27.49 2.94 20.94
C HIS A 16 -26.02 2.54 20.81
N VAL A 17 -25.76 1.24 20.94
CA VAL A 17 -24.42 0.66 20.80
C VAL A 17 -24.30 -0.05 19.45
N LEU A 18 -23.10 0.02 18.85
CA LEU A 18 -22.75 -0.69 17.63
C LEU A 18 -21.63 -1.69 17.91
N SER A 19 -21.78 -2.93 17.45
CA SER A 19 -20.66 -3.87 17.46
C SER A 19 -19.60 -3.43 16.44
N ALA A 20 -18.34 -3.85 16.62
CA ALA A 20 -17.29 -3.58 15.63
C ALA A 20 -17.64 -4.13 14.23
N THR A 21 -18.41 -5.23 14.18
CA THR A 21 -18.93 -5.81 12.94
C THR A 21 -19.97 -4.89 12.28
N ASP A 22 -20.85 -4.27 13.07
CA ASP A 22 -21.84 -3.31 12.57
C ASP A 22 -21.16 -2.05 12.05
N VAL A 23 -20.16 -1.53 12.76
CA VAL A 23 -19.38 -0.38 12.31
C VAL A 23 -18.69 -0.68 10.97
N PHE A 24 -18.08 -1.87 10.82
CA PHE A 24 -17.52 -2.31 9.54
C PHE A 24 -18.59 -2.38 8.43
N ARG A 25 -19.76 -2.97 8.72
CA ARG A 25 -20.83 -3.16 7.74
C ARG A 25 -21.45 -1.84 7.27
N ILE A 26 -21.69 -0.93 8.22
CA ILE A 26 -22.35 0.37 7.96
C ILE A 26 -21.38 1.34 7.30
N HIS A 27 -20.14 1.41 7.78
CA HIS A 27 -19.20 2.47 7.39
C HIS A 27 -18.06 1.98 6.48
N GLY A 28 -17.93 0.68 6.24
CA GLY A 28 -16.88 0.10 5.39
C GLY A 28 -15.47 0.16 6.00
N VAL A 29 -15.35 0.44 7.31
CA VAL A 29 -14.05 0.56 7.99
C VAL A 29 -13.56 -0.82 8.40
N SER A 30 -12.45 -1.30 7.82
CA SER A 30 -11.91 -2.63 8.15
C SER A 30 -11.74 -2.83 9.66
N LEU A 31 -11.94 -4.06 10.15
CA LEU A 31 -11.77 -4.38 11.57
C LEU A 31 -10.36 -4.06 12.09
N GLN A 32 -9.34 -4.19 11.22
CA GLN A 32 -7.97 -3.82 11.56
C GLN A 32 -7.84 -2.30 11.74
N THR A 33 -8.42 -1.51 10.84
CA THR A 33 -8.45 -0.05 10.97
C THR A 33 -9.20 0.38 12.23
N LEU A 34 -10.34 -0.24 12.56
CA LEU A 34 -11.07 0.04 13.80
C LEU A 34 -10.25 -0.26 15.06
N ARG A 35 -9.54 -1.40 15.07
CA ARG A 35 -8.60 -1.74 16.15
C ARG A 35 -7.52 -0.68 16.32
N GLU A 36 -6.95 -0.19 15.22
CA GLU A 36 -5.93 0.84 15.26
C GLU A 36 -6.49 2.20 15.69
N LEU A 37 -7.65 2.62 15.19
CA LEU A 37 -8.33 3.85 15.62
C LEU A 37 -8.63 3.83 17.14
N ALA A 38 -8.93 2.66 17.68
CA ALA A 38 -9.15 2.42 19.11
C ALA A 38 -7.87 2.21 19.94
N SER A 39 -6.70 2.14 19.29
CA SER A 39 -5.45 1.83 19.98
C SER A 39 -4.98 2.99 20.86
N PRO A 40 -4.19 2.73 21.93
CA PRO A 40 -3.68 3.77 22.82
C PRO A 40 -2.80 4.83 22.13
N SER A 41 -2.24 4.54 20.96
CA SER A 41 -1.38 5.47 20.20
C SER A 41 -2.19 6.41 19.30
N ILE A 42 -3.40 6.04 18.89
CA ILE A 42 -4.26 6.83 18.00
C ILE A 42 -5.42 7.48 18.76
N ARG A 43 -6.13 6.72 19.61
CA ARG A 43 -7.22 7.15 20.49
C ARG A 43 -8.29 8.03 19.81
N LEU A 44 -8.65 7.69 18.57
CA LEU A 44 -9.71 8.39 17.85
C LEU A 44 -11.09 7.79 18.12
N LEU A 45 -11.15 6.49 18.39
CA LEU A 45 -12.37 5.80 18.81
C LEU A 45 -12.18 5.22 20.21
N ARG A 46 -13.26 5.16 20.99
CA ARG A 46 -13.25 4.61 22.36
C ARG A 46 -14.20 3.42 22.43
N PRO A 47 -13.68 2.18 22.46
CA PRO A 47 -14.53 1.02 22.68
C PRO A 47 -15.07 1.02 24.11
N ILE A 48 -16.29 0.53 24.29
CA ILE A 48 -16.88 0.29 25.60
C ILE A 48 -16.01 -0.76 26.31
N GLY A 49 -15.58 -0.46 27.54
CA GLY A 49 -14.57 -1.26 28.26
C GLY A 49 -13.11 -0.91 27.93
N GLY A 50 -12.87 0.14 27.13
CA GLY A 50 -11.58 0.82 27.00
C GLY A 50 -10.51 0.14 26.15
N ARG A 51 -10.71 -1.11 25.71
CA ARG A 51 -9.77 -1.81 24.81
C ARG A 51 -10.50 -2.60 23.73
N PHE A 52 -9.95 -2.57 22.51
CA PHE A 52 -10.41 -3.43 21.42
C PHE A 52 -9.93 -4.86 21.67
N LYS A 53 -10.85 -5.81 21.85
CA LYS A 53 -10.54 -7.23 22.07
C LYS A 53 -10.65 -8.00 20.76
N THR A 54 -11.88 -8.38 20.41
CA THR A 54 -12.22 -9.06 19.15
C THR A 54 -13.45 -8.43 18.52
N ALA A 55 -13.66 -8.66 17.22
CA ALA A 55 -14.77 -8.04 16.50
C ALA A 55 -16.15 -8.36 17.10
N GLY A 56 -16.35 -9.61 17.56
CA GLY A 56 -17.61 -10.05 18.16
C GLY A 56 -17.81 -9.69 19.64
N THR A 57 -16.85 -9.00 20.26
CA THR A 57 -16.94 -8.60 21.69
C THR A 57 -16.61 -7.13 21.92
N THR A 58 -16.26 -6.39 20.87
CA THR A 58 -15.95 -4.97 20.96
C THR A 58 -17.14 -4.16 20.48
N TYR A 59 -17.53 -3.21 21.31
CA TYR A 59 -18.69 -2.36 21.12
C TYR A 59 -18.28 -0.89 21.18
N PHE A 60 -18.98 -0.04 20.45
CA PHE A 60 -18.78 1.41 20.42
C PHE A 60 -20.11 2.10 20.63
N ARG A 61 -20.12 3.25 21.31
CA ARG A 61 -21.33 4.07 21.35
C ARG A 61 -21.58 4.65 19.97
N LYS A 62 -22.83 4.65 19.51
CA LYS A 62 -23.20 5.23 18.22
C LYS A 62 -22.83 6.71 18.14
N CYS A 63 -23.03 7.47 19.21
CA CYS A 63 -22.63 8.89 19.27
C CYS A 63 -21.14 9.09 19.01
N ASP A 64 -20.25 8.23 19.54
CA ASP A 64 -18.81 8.34 19.32
C ASP A 64 -18.44 8.10 17.84
N ILE A 65 -19.17 7.22 17.16
CA ILE A 65 -19.00 6.94 15.72
C ILE A 65 -19.53 8.10 14.88
N ASP A 66 -20.70 8.64 15.23
CA ASP A 66 -21.31 9.77 14.56
C ASP A 66 -20.45 11.05 14.72
N ASP A 67 -19.92 11.31 15.92
CA ASP A 67 -19.00 12.41 16.21
C ASP A 67 -17.69 12.27 15.41
N PHE A 68 -17.13 11.06 15.36
CA PHE A 68 -15.95 10.78 14.54
C PHE A 68 -16.20 11.10 13.06
N ARG A 69 -17.37 10.71 12.52
CA ARG A 69 -17.77 11.01 11.15
C ARG A 69 -17.99 12.50 10.92
N ALA A 70 -18.62 13.19 11.87
CA ALA A 70 -18.83 14.64 11.81
C ALA A 70 -17.49 15.38 11.75
N ARG A 71 -16.53 14.98 12.59
CA ARG A 71 -15.16 15.55 12.59
C ARG A 71 -14.41 15.31 11.30
N LEU A 72 -14.54 14.11 10.72
CA LEU A 72 -13.98 13.83 9.40
C LEU A 72 -14.61 14.77 8.36
N SER A 73 -15.93 14.81 8.28
CA SER A 73 -16.65 15.61 7.28
C SER A 73 -16.37 17.11 7.43
N ALA A 74 -16.24 17.63 8.65
CA ALA A 74 -15.94 19.04 8.91
C ALA A 74 -14.57 19.49 8.39
N GLN A 75 -13.64 18.57 8.18
CA GLN A 75 -12.29 18.85 7.70
C GLN A 75 -12.18 18.74 6.16
N SER A 76 -13.24 18.35 5.44
CA SER A 76 -13.20 18.19 3.99
C SER A 76 -13.18 19.55 3.29
N ARG A 77 -12.24 19.74 2.36
CA ARG A 77 -12.18 20.91 1.49
C ARG A 77 -12.61 20.53 0.07
N SER A 78 -13.21 21.46 -0.66
CA SER A 78 -13.64 21.27 -2.06
C SER A 78 -12.58 21.70 -3.08
N ASP A 79 -11.40 22.13 -2.63
CA ASP A 79 -10.41 22.74 -3.51
C ASP A 79 -9.76 21.73 -4.45
N ALA A 80 -9.44 22.19 -5.67
CA ALA A 80 -8.80 21.41 -6.70
C ALA A 80 -7.32 21.14 -6.35
N HIS A 81 -7.05 20.05 -5.65
CA HIS A 81 -5.70 19.55 -5.43
C HIS A 81 -5.24 18.67 -6.60
N THR A 82 -3.99 18.86 -7.03
CA THR A 82 -3.43 18.22 -8.24
C THR A 82 -3.11 16.72 -8.06
N GLU A 83 -2.88 16.26 -6.83
CA GLU A 83 -2.53 14.85 -6.53
C GLU A 83 -3.34 14.28 -5.35
N VAL A 84 -4.65 14.10 -5.56
CA VAL A 84 -5.53 13.45 -4.57
C VAL A 84 -5.64 11.95 -4.82
N LEU A 85 -5.48 11.15 -3.76
CA LEU A 85 -5.63 9.70 -3.81
C LEU A 85 -6.64 9.21 -2.78
N PRO A 86 -7.39 8.14 -3.06
CA PRO A 86 -8.21 7.47 -2.06
C PRO A 86 -7.41 7.16 -0.80
N LEU A 87 -8.01 7.33 0.37
CA LEU A 87 -7.36 7.18 1.68
C LEU A 87 -6.53 5.89 1.82
N THR A 88 -7.01 4.76 1.27
CA THR A 88 -6.31 3.47 1.30
C THR A 88 -5.07 3.46 0.41
N GLN A 89 -5.13 4.08 -0.77
CA GLN A 89 -3.98 4.23 -1.66
C GLN A 89 -2.98 5.24 -1.10
N ALA A 90 -3.45 6.33 -0.50
CA ALA A 90 -2.60 7.31 0.17
C ALA A 90 -1.84 6.68 1.36
N ALA A 91 -2.53 5.90 2.19
CA ALA A 91 -1.92 5.11 3.26
C ALA A 91 -0.85 4.15 2.73
N LEU A 92 -1.16 3.45 1.63
CA LEU A 92 -0.19 2.58 0.97
C LEU A 92 1.04 3.38 0.51
N GLN A 93 0.89 4.45 -0.27
CA GLN A 93 2.03 5.19 -0.82
C GLN A 93 2.88 5.90 0.26
N SER A 94 2.28 6.27 1.39
CA SER A 94 2.96 6.94 2.50
C SER A 94 3.56 5.97 3.54
N ALA A 95 3.40 4.65 3.35
CA ALA A 95 3.67 3.60 4.33
C ALA A 95 3.04 3.82 5.72
N MET A 96 1.99 4.65 5.79
CA MET A 96 1.22 4.88 7.01
C MET A 96 0.03 3.92 7.06
N SER A 97 -0.47 3.66 8.27
CA SER A 97 -1.77 3.00 8.37
C SER A 97 -2.89 3.96 8.04
N VAL A 98 -4.03 3.43 7.56
CA VAL A 98 -5.24 4.24 7.31
C VAL A 98 -5.63 5.04 8.57
N ALA A 99 -5.53 4.43 9.75
CA ALA A 99 -5.86 5.10 11.01
C ALA A 99 -4.92 6.28 11.32
N GLN A 100 -3.68 6.23 10.84
CA GLN A 100 -2.72 7.32 11.01
C GLN A 100 -2.95 8.46 10.04
N VAL A 101 -3.24 8.14 8.78
CA VAL A 101 -3.63 9.17 7.80
C VAL A 101 -4.87 9.89 8.31
N ILE A 102 -5.87 9.16 8.83
CA ILE A 102 -7.05 9.74 9.50
C ILE A 102 -6.66 10.62 10.69
N LYS A 103 -5.73 10.17 11.56
CA LYS A 103 -5.28 10.97 12.71
C LYS A 103 -4.64 12.29 12.28
N ARG A 104 -3.85 12.26 11.20
CA ARG A 104 -3.19 13.45 10.66
C ARG A 104 -4.18 14.41 9.98
N LEU A 105 -5.15 13.86 9.28
CA LEU A 105 -6.27 14.59 8.72
C LEU A 105 -7.06 15.31 9.82
N LEU A 106 -7.46 14.58 10.87
CA LEU A 106 -8.20 15.16 12.00
C LEU A 106 -7.38 16.12 12.87
N SER A 107 -6.05 16.10 12.77
CA SER A 107 -5.18 17.09 13.40
C SER A 107 -4.91 18.31 12.53
N GLY A 108 -5.49 18.39 11.32
CA GLY A 108 -5.22 19.46 10.36
C GLY A 108 -3.81 19.46 9.78
N ALA A 109 -3.10 18.32 9.87
CA ALA A 109 -1.74 18.22 9.34
C ALA A 109 -1.72 17.90 7.83
N ILE A 110 -2.85 17.43 7.29
CA ILE A 110 -3.02 17.07 5.88
C ILE A 110 -4.38 17.59 5.44
N ASP A 111 -4.41 18.27 4.30
CA ASP A 111 -5.66 18.64 3.65
C ASP A 111 -6.25 17.45 2.88
N PHE A 112 -7.58 17.39 2.80
CA PHE A 112 -8.23 16.31 2.08
C PHE A 112 -9.52 16.77 1.42
N VAL A 113 -9.86 16.09 0.33
CA VAL A 113 -11.05 16.33 -0.47
C VAL A 113 -12.02 15.18 -0.23
N ALA A 114 -13.25 15.51 0.20
CA ALA A 114 -14.33 14.54 0.19
C ALA A 114 -14.89 14.45 -1.25
N VAL A 115 -14.99 13.24 -1.77
CA VAL A 115 -15.70 12.98 -3.02
C VAL A 115 -17.12 12.56 -2.66
N ASP A 116 -18.09 13.34 -3.12
CA ASP A 116 -19.51 13.11 -2.86
C ASP A 116 -20.01 11.78 -3.44
N GLY A 117 -21.01 11.17 -2.78
CA GLY A 117 -21.74 10.02 -3.30
C GLY A 117 -21.19 8.62 -2.93
N HIS A 118 -20.15 8.53 -2.09
CA HIS A 118 -19.59 7.25 -1.64
C HIS A 118 -19.74 7.02 -0.13
N ARG A 119 -19.93 5.75 0.27
CA ARG A 119 -20.08 5.36 1.68
C ARG A 119 -18.88 5.82 2.52
N ALA A 120 -19.15 6.63 3.54
CA ALA A 120 -18.33 7.08 4.69
C ALA A 120 -16.79 7.12 4.58
N ASN A 121 -16.11 6.01 4.29
CA ASN A 121 -14.64 5.93 4.19
C ASN A 121 -14.09 5.78 2.76
N MET A 122 -14.90 5.40 1.78
CA MET A 122 -14.46 5.23 0.39
C MET A 122 -14.48 6.53 -0.42
N GLY A 123 -15.09 7.60 0.11
CA GLY A 123 -15.12 8.93 -0.52
C GLY A 123 -13.98 9.85 -0.09
N VAL A 124 -13.18 9.49 0.93
CA VAL A 124 -12.12 10.37 1.45
C VAL A 124 -10.88 10.26 0.56
N HIS A 125 -10.53 11.35 -0.11
CA HIS A 125 -9.32 11.48 -0.91
C HIS A 125 -8.37 12.45 -0.25
N VAL A 126 -7.09 12.11 -0.20
CA VAL A 126 -6.07 12.84 0.57
C VAL A 126 -4.99 13.33 -0.38
N ASP A 127 -4.49 14.55 -0.16
CA ASP A 127 -3.34 15.08 -0.87
C ASP A 127 -2.08 14.27 -0.51
N ILE A 128 -1.53 13.55 -1.48
CA ILE A 128 -0.35 12.70 -1.24
C ILE A 128 0.94 13.53 -1.18
N GLY A 129 0.97 14.70 -1.82
CA GLY A 129 2.13 15.58 -1.85
C GLY A 129 2.45 16.13 -0.47
N THR A 130 1.43 16.52 0.29
CA THR A 130 1.60 16.94 1.70
C THR A 130 2.01 15.78 2.60
N LEU A 131 1.41 14.60 2.41
CA LEU A 131 1.79 13.37 3.12
C LEU A 131 3.28 13.03 2.92
N ARG A 132 3.77 13.05 1.68
CA ARG A 132 5.17 12.73 1.34
C ARG A 132 6.19 13.67 1.98
N LYS A 133 5.82 14.92 2.24
CA LYS A 133 6.70 15.92 2.88
C LYS A 133 6.81 15.73 4.40
N MET A 134 6.01 14.84 5.00
CA MET A 134 6.04 14.65 6.45
C MET A 134 7.28 13.85 6.90
N PRO A 135 7.90 14.21 8.04
CA PRO A 135 9.14 13.59 8.54
C PRO A 135 8.99 12.10 8.87
N ASN A 136 7.76 11.62 9.07
CA ASN A 136 7.47 10.20 9.35
C ASN A 136 6.84 9.48 8.16
N CYS A 137 6.69 10.16 7.01
CA CYS A 137 6.32 9.51 5.77
C CYS A 137 7.58 8.85 5.19
N THR A 138 7.88 7.64 5.65
CA THR A 138 8.69 6.74 4.84
C THR A 138 7.81 6.37 3.65
N ALA A 139 7.81 7.16 2.57
CA ALA A 139 7.22 6.72 1.31
C ALA A 139 7.61 5.24 1.11
N ILE A 140 6.69 4.33 0.72
CA ILE A 140 7.08 2.93 0.48
C ILE A 140 8.25 2.99 -0.51
N ARG A 141 9.47 2.77 0.00
CA ARG A 141 10.68 3.13 -0.75
C ARG A 141 11.03 2.07 -1.79
N GLY A 142 10.30 0.96 -1.82
CA GLY A 142 10.64 -0.16 -2.66
C GLY A 142 9.54 -1.20 -2.82
N TYR A 143 9.78 -2.07 -3.79
CA TYR A 143 8.95 -3.22 -4.11
C TYR A 143 9.25 -4.37 -3.16
N ASN A 144 8.26 -5.18 -2.81
CA ASN A 144 8.54 -6.52 -2.29
C ASN A 144 9.01 -7.45 -3.43
N LEU A 145 9.49 -8.65 -3.09
CA LEU A 145 10.01 -9.64 -4.07
C LEU A 145 9.06 -9.87 -5.25
N ARG A 146 7.78 -10.09 -4.96
CA ARG A 146 6.74 -10.34 -5.96
C ARG A 146 6.43 -9.11 -6.81
N GLU A 147 6.41 -7.95 -6.20
CA GLU A 147 6.19 -6.68 -6.91
C GLU A 147 7.35 -6.35 -7.84
N ALA A 148 8.60 -6.56 -7.40
CA ALA A 148 9.80 -6.36 -8.21
C ALA A 148 9.83 -7.34 -9.40
N ALA A 149 9.49 -8.60 -9.16
CA ALA A 149 9.38 -9.62 -10.20
C ALA A 149 8.36 -9.23 -11.27
N ARG A 150 7.18 -8.78 -10.84
CA ARG A 150 6.13 -8.29 -11.75
C ARG A 150 6.59 -7.05 -12.53
N TYR A 151 7.25 -6.12 -11.87
CA TYR A 151 7.73 -4.87 -12.49
C TYR A 151 8.76 -5.18 -13.60
N LEU A 152 9.78 -5.99 -13.28
CA LEU A 152 10.83 -6.38 -14.22
C LEU A 152 10.41 -7.51 -15.19
N LYS A 153 9.18 -8.01 -15.08
CA LYS A 153 8.62 -9.11 -15.90
C LYS A 153 9.48 -10.38 -15.85
N VAL A 154 9.93 -10.73 -14.65
CA VAL A 154 10.69 -11.95 -14.34
C VAL A 154 10.02 -12.73 -13.20
N SER A 155 10.56 -13.91 -12.87
CA SER A 155 10.07 -14.71 -11.75
C SER A 155 10.70 -14.26 -10.42
N GLU A 156 10.07 -14.59 -9.29
CA GLU A 156 10.61 -14.30 -7.95
C GLU A 156 12.00 -14.92 -7.70
N PRO A 157 12.31 -16.15 -8.14
CA PRO A 157 13.66 -16.71 -8.05
C PRO A 157 14.72 -15.89 -8.78
N VAL A 158 14.39 -15.31 -9.94
CA VAL A 158 15.31 -14.45 -10.69
C VAL A 158 15.63 -13.19 -9.87
N ILE A 159 14.63 -12.55 -9.24
CA ILE A 159 14.88 -11.37 -8.39
C ILE A 159 15.76 -11.74 -7.19
N ALA A 160 15.51 -12.88 -6.55
CA ALA A 160 16.34 -13.36 -5.45
C ALA A 160 17.80 -13.53 -5.92
N LYS A 161 18.00 -14.14 -7.09
CA LYS A 161 19.33 -14.36 -7.65
C LYS A 161 20.05 -13.07 -8.05
N LEU A 162 19.33 -12.12 -8.69
CA LEU A 162 19.85 -10.78 -8.97
C LEU A 162 20.28 -10.06 -7.70
N SER A 163 19.58 -10.29 -6.59
CA SER A 163 19.95 -9.74 -5.30
C SER A 163 21.19 -10.39 -4.70
N GLU A 164 21.32 -11.72 -4.79
CA GLU A 164 22.52 -12.45 -4.37
C GLU A 164 23.77 -11.99 -5.13
N LEU A 165 23.63 -11.70 -6.43
CA LEU A 165 24.70 -11.18 -7.29
C LEU A 165 25.00 -9.68 -7.07
N GLY A 166 24.26 -9.00 -6.19
CA GLY A 166 24.45 -7.58 -5.91
C GLY A 166 23.95 -6.63 -7.01
N LEU A 167 23.24 -7.14 -8.02
CA LEU A 167 22.67 -6.34 -9.12
C LEU A 167 21.37 -5.66 -8.74
N LEU A 168 20.64 -6.22 -7.75
CA LEU A 168 19.50 -5.57 -7.11
C LEU A 168 19.76 -5.47 -5.60
N GLN A 169 19.86 -4.25 -5.10
CA GLN A 169 20.01 -4.04 -3.66
C GLN A 169 18.70 -4.38 -2.96
N ALA A 170 18.79 -5.29 -1.98
CA ALA A 170 17.67 -5.60 -1.12
C ALA A 170 17.96 -5.07 0.28
N GLU A 171 16.97 -4.40 0.85
CA GLU A 171 17.03 -3.80 2.18
C GLU A 171 16.03 -4.48 3.09
N ARG A 172 16.39 -4.60 4.37
CA ARG A 172 15.45 -5.04 5.40
C ARG A 172 14.67 -3.82 5.88
N GLU A 173 13.39 -3.79 5.55
CA GLU A 173 12.47 -2.79 6.04
C GLU A 173 11.54 -3.42 7.08
N ARG A 174 11.30 -2.71 8.18
CA ARG A 174 10.33 -3.13 9.17
C ARG A 174 8.93 -2.72 8.71
N ARG A 175 8.04 -3.69 8.49
CA ARG A 175 6.63 -3.40 8.14
C ARG A 175 6.01 -2.55 9.23
N TYR A 176 5.51 -1.38 8.84
CA TYR A 176 4.90 -0.43 9.77
C TYR A 176 3.77 -1.06 10.62
N LEU A 177 2.86 -1.77 9.97
CA LEU A 177 1.67 -2.35 10.61
C LEU A 177 1.96 -3.51 11.56
N THR A 178 2.90 -4.39 11.19
CA THR A 178 3.12 -5.65 11.92
C THR A 178 4.41 -5.65 12.73
N GLY A 179 5.28 -4.65 12.53
CA GLY A 179 6.62 -4.60 13.10
C GLY A 179 7.55 -5.72 12.63
N ARG A 180 7.14 -6.56 11.67
CA ARG A 180 7.93 -7.68 11.15
C ARG A 180 8.90 -7.18 10.08
N TRP A 181 10.11 -7.74 10.08
CA TRP A 181 11.06 -7.51 9.00
C TRP A 181 10.53 -8.09 7.70
N ARG A 182 10.67 -7.32 6.62
CA ARG A 182 10.48 -7.77 5.24
C ARG A 182 11.69 -7.36 4.41
N MET A 183 11.95 -8.11 3.35
CA MET A 183 12.85 -7.65 2.30
C MET A 183 12.10 -6.71 1.37
N THR A 184 12.74 -5.61 1.01
CA THR A 184 12.28 -4.62 0.06
C THR A 184 13.40 -4.25 -0.90
N TYR A 185 13.02 -4.00 -2.15
CA TYR A 185 13.90 -3.62 -3.24
C TYR A 185 13.63 -2.15 -3.55
N PRO A 186 14.52 -1.21 -3.19
CA PRO A 186 14.27 0.21 -3.40
C PRO A 186 13.87 0.51 -4.85
N ALA A 187 12.84 1.33 -5.05
CA ALA A 187 12.26 1.59 -6.36
C ALA A 187 13.31 2.15 -7.32
N ALA A 188 14.12 3.12 -6.86
CA ALA A 188 15.22 3.68 -7.63
C ALA A 188 16.24 2.63 -8.12
N ASN A 189 16.49 1.58 -7.32
CA ASN A 189 17.40 0.51 -7.72
C ASN A 189 16.76 -0.39 -8.79
N VAL A 190 15.48 -0.76 -8.61
CA VAL A 190 14.73 -1.54 -9.61
C VAL A 190 14.58 -0.77 -10.93
N GLU A 191 14.31 0.53 -10.87
CA GLU A 191 14.24 1.42 -12.03
C GLU A 191 15.60 1.56 -12.72
N LEU A 192 16.69 1.76 -11.96
CA LEU A 192 18.04 1.80 -12.50
C LEU A 192 18.39 0.48 -13.22
N PHE A 193 18.01 -0.65 -12.63
CA PHE A 193 18.18 -1.95 -13.27
C PHE A 193 17.39 -2.04 -14.58
N GLU A 194 16.12 -1.60 -14.60
CA GLU A 194 15.29 -1.59 -15.82
C GLU A 194 15.86 -0.66 -16.91
N GLN A 195 16.50 0.46 -16.52
CA GLN A 195 17.14 1.40 -17.44
C GLN A 195 18.46 0.87 -18.00
N THR A 196 19.17 0.04 -17.24
CA THR A 196 20.47 -0.52 -17.63
C THR A 196 20.30 -1.82 -18.41
N TYR A 197 19.37 -2.66 -17.98
CA TYR A 197 19.17 -4.01 -18.46
C TYR A 197 17.77 -4.22 -19.02
N ILE A 198 17.63 -5.19 -19.90
CA ILE A 198 16.35 -5.67 -20.39
C ILE A 198 16.35 -7.19 -20.51
N THR A 199 15.24 -7.79 -20.10
CA THR A 199 15.07 -9.25 -20.16
C THR A 199 14.59 -9.66 -21.55
N LEU A 200 14.92 -10.87 -21.97
CA LEU A 200 14.43 -11.43 -23.24
C LEU A 200 12.89 -11.46 -23.29
N SER A 201 12.21 -11.70 -22.16
CA SER A 201 10.75 -11.64 -22.06
C SER A 201 10.20 -10.24 -22.31
N ALA A 202 10.84 -9.20 -21.76
CA ALA A 202 10.47 -7.81 -22.01
C ALA A 202 10.70 -7.43 -23.49
N LEU A 203 11.85 -7.79 -24.07
CA LEU A 203 12.15 -7.58 -25.50
C LEU A 203 11.12 -8.23 -26.42
N ARG A 204 10.78 -9.50 -26.16
CA ARG A 204 9.75 -10.23 -26.91
C ARG A 204 8.41 -9.52 -26.89
N THR A 205 8.03 -8.99 -25.73
CA THR A 205 6.77 -8.27 -25.56
C THR A 205 6.79 -6.94 -26.31
N GLN A 206 7.90 -6.20 -26.23
CA GLN A 206 8.08 -4.90 -26.89
C GLN A 206 8.01 -5.03 -28.43
N HIS A 207 8.64 -6.05 -29.00
CA HIS A 207 8.70 -6.25 -30.46
C HIS A 207 7.70 -7.25 -31.02
N ARG A 208 6.84 -7.82 -30.17
CA ARG A 208 5.91 -8.91 -30.53
C ARG A 208 6.61 -10.10 -31.18
N TRP A 209 7.81 -10.44 -30.69
CA TRP A 209 8.58 -11.59 -31.17
C TRP A 209 8.27 -12.86 -30.38
N ASN A 210 8.31 -13.98 -31.08
CA ASN A 210 8.43 -15.28 -30.41
C ASN A 210 9.86 -15.46 -29.85
N ALA A 211 10.05 -16.46 -28.98
CA ALA A 211 11.33 -16.65 -28.29
C ALA A 211 12.49 -16.92 -29.25
N GLN A 212 12.25 -17.76 -30.27
CA GLN A 212 13.26 -18.16 -31.24
C GLN A 212 13.71 -16.98 -32.11
N MET A 213 12.77 -16.13 -32.54
CA MET A 213 13.07 -14.90 -33.27
C MET A 213 13.92 -13.95 -32.43
N ALA A 214 13.54 -13.71 -31.17
CA ALA A 214 14.28 -12.79 -30.32
C ALA A 214 15.74 -13.27 -30.11
N VAL A 215 15.95 -14.55 -29.82
CA VAL A 215 17.31 -15.14 -29.70
C VAL A 215 18.07 -15.04 -31.03
N SER A 216 17.42 -15.36 -32.15
CA SER A 216 18.05 -15.27 -33.48
C SER A 216 18.48 -13.84 -33.83
N GLN A 217 17.65 -12.85 -33.49
CA GLN A 217 17.95 -11.43 -33.74
C GLN A 217 19.13 -10.97 -32.88
N MET A 218 19.16 -11.32 -31.60
CA MET A 218 20.28 -11.00 -30.71
C MET A 218 21.58 -11.65 -31.22
N LYS A 219 21.53 -12.91 -31.63
CA LYS A 219 22.69 -13.63 -32.18
C LYS A 219 23.17 -13.05 -33.51
N ALA A 220 22.26 -12.69 -34.42
CA ALA A 220 22.59 -12.07 -35.69
C ALA A 220 23.24 -10.69 -35.51
N ALA A 221 22.85 -9.96 -34.46
CA ALA A 221 23.46 -8.70 -34.07
C ALA A 221 24.79 -8.86 -33.29
N GLY A 222 25.24 -10.10 -33.02
CA GLY A 222 26.46 -10.37 -32.25
C GLY A 222 26.35 -10.06 -30.76
N ILE A 223 25.14 -9.84 -30.24
CA ILE A 223 24.90 -9.41 -28.86
C ILE A 223 24.84 -10.64 -27.96
N ARG A 224 25.63 -10.60 -26.89
CA ARG A 224 25.65 -11.66 -25.87
C ARG A 224 24.83 -11.23 -24.64
N PRO A 225 24.22 -12.19 -23.91
CA PRO A 225 23.64 -11.90 -22.61
C PRO A 225 24.69 -11.26 -21.69
N ALA A 226 24.26 -10.25 -20.92
CA ALA A 226 25.14 -9.56 -19.98
C ALA A 226 25.49 -10.44 -18.77
N LEU A 227 24.63 -11.43 -18.50
CA LEU A 227 24.71 -12.33 -17.35
C LEU A 227 24.51 -13.76 -17.83
N ASP A 228 25.08 -14.73 -17.12
CA ASP A 228 24.91 -16.15 -17.46
C ASP A 228 23.43 -16.56 -17.29
N PRO A 229 22.73 -16.93 -18.38
CA PRO A 229 21.33 -17.33 -18.30
C PRO A 229 21.11 -18.59 -17.44
N PHE A 230 22.10 -19.46 -17.31
CA PHE A 230 22.01 -20.67 -16.48
C PHE A 230 22.10 -20.36 -15.00
N GLU A 231 22.91 -19.36 -14.63
CA GLU A 231 23.04 -18.95 -13.23
C GLU A 231 21.80 -18.17 -12.75
N ILE A 232 21.24 -17.31 -13.61
CA ILE A 232 20.11 -16.44 -13.24
C ILE A 232 18.75 -17.09 -13.48
N GLY A 233 18.67 -18.04 -14.42
CA GLY A 233 17.41 -18.64 -14.85
C GLY A 233 16.61 -17.76 -15.82
N CYS A 234 17.19 -16.68 -16.33
CA CYS A 234 16.62 -15.91 -17.44
C CYS A 234 17.72 -15.19 -18.25
N THR A 235 17.41 -14.88 -19.51
CA THR A 235 18.34 -14.14 -20.38
C THR A 235 18.15 -12.64 -20.24
N ILE A 236 19.22 -11.94 -19.86
CA ILE A 236 19.26 -10.50 -19.62
C ILE A 236 20.33 -9.88 -20.51
N TYR A 237 20.01 -8.75 -21.14
CA TYR A 237 20.92 -7.98 -22.00
C TYR A 237 21.11 -6.58 -21.43
N GLU A 238 22.28 -5.99 -21.63
CA GLU A 238 22.50 -4.56 -21.38
C GLU A 238 21.89 -3.77 -22.53
N ARG A 239 21.07 -2.78 -22.19
CA ARG A 239 20.43 -1.91 -23.18
C ARG A 239 21.44 -1.10 -23.99
N ALA A 240 22.59 -0.76 -23.40
CA ALA A 240 23.66 -0.05 -24.09
C ALA A 240 24.23 -0.84 -25.29
N HIS A 241 24.15 -2.17 -25.27
CA HIS A 241 24.60 -3.04 -26.36
C HIS A 241 23.50 -3.35 -27.37
N LEU A 242 22.26 -2.91 -27.13
CA LEU A 242 21.17 -3.06 -28.08
C LEU A 242 21.24 -1.96 -29.16
N PRO A 243 21.02 -2.30 -30.44
CA PRO A 243 20.94 -1.30 -31.49
C PRO A 243 19.79 -0.33 -31.20
N LYS A 244 19.95 0.96 -31.53
CA LYS A 244 18.94 2.01 -31.28
C LYS A 244 17.55 1.75 -31.88
N ARG A 245 17.40 0.72 -32.73
CA ARG A 245 16.14 0.29 -33.34
C ARG A 245 15.37 -0.75 -32.50
N PHE A 246 15.90 -1.14 -31.34
CA PHE A 246 15.27 -2.05 -30.38
C PHE A 246 14.61 -1.26 -29.24
#